data_AF-A0A1G2T311-F1
#
_entry.id   AF-A0A1G2T311-F1
#
_cell.length_a   1.000
_cell.length_b   1.000
_cell.length_c   1.000
_cell.angle_alpha   90.00
_cell.angle_beta   90.00
_cell.angle_gamma   90.00
#
_symmetry.space_group_name_H-M   'P 1'
#
loop_
_entity.id
_entity.type
_entity.pdbx_description
1 polymer ?
#
loop_
_entity_poly.entity_id
_entity_poly.type
_entity_poly.pdbx_seq_one_letter_code
_entity_poly.pdbx_strand_id
1 'polypeptide(L)'
;MKRLGLVSFVLILVAIFTIAPMITNAQAPTGTYTVQPGDTGWELSRQYYDDAAMWKLIVELNPKLKEPGRVFEKDGKIILLLKPGEELFGFNRLKVRFDVETPKAIPINELVKPAPATPAQAEVKSLGWLKWVLTALLLAIISICGWAAWAIRRARRDYERGQQEQERELRQDPITSGTPYVPGGIPASEPQRLTNFFDQQAAARYAARNPHVDRALIRATRVGPIESGTIVGEGEVGYLGGEFRPRRIEQPLAAYRARYRFQDGTEEDLITLMACMNPVNFGGDTYRGFTFTTGAAAVPTPEPERPAPQPAPHPAIAVRATVAAAQREGRNTITFGTDVMEFPNGYHVVVDRETGEISLNANAFEMKIAPRRTRRVKAGETCQRATGTSGDE
;
A
#
# COMPACT_ATOMS: atom_id res chain seq x y z
N MET A 1 -8.25 18.22 22.89
CA MET A 1 -9.62 17.64 22.86
C MET A 1 -10.72 18.57 23.38
N LYS A 2 -10.51 19.40 24.42
CA LYS A 2 -11.55 20.33 24.93
C LYS A 2 -11.90 21.51 24.00
N ARG A 3 -10.96 21.96 23.15
CA ARG A 3 -11.18 23.11 22.24
C ARG A 3 -11.98 22.77 20.97
N LEU A 4 -12.01 21.50 20.55
CA LEU A 4 -12.73 21.09 19.33
C LEU A 4 -14.24 20.90 19.58
N GLY A 5 -14.62 20.46 20.79
CA GLY A 5 -16.02 20.36 21.21
C GLY A 5 -16.69 21.73 21.41
N LEU A 6 -15.95 22.72 21.89
CA LEU A 6 -16.45 24.10 22.05
C LEU A 6 -16.76 24.75 20.69
N VAL A 7 -15.88 24.56 19.70
CA VAL A 7 -16.06 25.11 18.34
C VAL A 7 -17.26 24.46 17.64
N SER A 8 -17.46 23.15 17.82
CA SER A 8 -18.60 22.43 17.26
C SER A 8 -19.94 22.82 17.92
N PHE A 9 -19.95 23.06 19.23
CA PHE A 9 -21.14 23.54 19.95
C PHE A 9 -21.50 24.99 19.57
N VAL A 10 -20.49 25.86 19.40
CA VAL A 10 -20.69 27.23 18.92
C VAL A 10 -21.21 27.25 17.47
N LEU A 11 -20.71 26.38 16.59
CA LEU A 11 -21.21 26.27 15.22
C LEU A 11 -22.66 25.75 15.14
N ILE A 12 -23.05 24.85 16.04
CA ILE A 12 -24.43 24.36 16.14
C ILE A 12 -25.36 25.45 16.69
N LEU A 13 -24.92 26.23 17.69
CA LEU A 13 -25.69 27.37 18.19
C LEU A 13 -25.80 28.50 17.15
N VAL A 14 -24.75 28.76 16.38
CA VAL A 14 -24.79 29.71 15.26
C VAL A 14 -25.73 29.20 14.16
N ALA A 15 -25.73 27.91 13.84
CA ALA A 15 -26.68 27.32 12.89
C ALA A 15 -28.13 27.41 13.41
N ILE A 16 -28.39 27.13 14.69
CA ILE A 16 -29.73 27.26 15.27
C ILE A 16 -30.17 28.73 15.28
N PHE A 17 -29.26 29.68 15.55
CA PHE A 17 -29.56 31.11 15.56
C PHE A 17 -29.70 31.72 14.14
N THR A 18 -29.05 31.15 13.11
CA THR A 18 -29.18 31.60 11.72
C THR A 18 -30.38 30.99 10.99
N ILE A 19 -30.90 29.84 11.45
CA ILE A 19 -32.07 29.18 10.83
C ILE A 19 -33.39 29.51 11.58
N ALA A 20 -33.31 29.97 12.84
CA ALA A 20 -34.49 30.35 13.64
C ALA A 20 -35.42 31.44 13.04
N PRO A 21 -34.98 32.43 12.25
CA PRO A 21 -35.93 33.37 11.65
C PRO A 21 -36.65 32.81 10.42
N MET A 22 -36.33 31.61 9.92
CA MET A 22 -36.99 31.03 8.74
C MET A 22 -38.29 30.26 9.04
N ILE A 23 -38.71 30.17 10.31
CA ILE A 23 -40.02 29.63 10.70
C ILE A 23 -40.76 30.65 11.58
N THR A 24 -40.71 31.94 11.25
CA THR A 24 -41.70 32.93 11.68
C THR A 24 -41.67 34.06 10.67
N ASN A 25 -42.46 33.92 9.60
CA ASN A 25 -43.15 34.97 8.84
C ASN A 25 -43.47 34.44 7.43
N ALA A 26 -44.61 33.76 7.30
CA ALA A 26 -45.39 33.85 6.07
C ALA A 26 -46.07 35.23 6.07
N GLN A 27 -45.28 36.29 5.88
CA GLN A 27 -45.77 37.59 5.47
C GLN A 27 -45.43 37.72 3.99
N ALA A 28 -46.43 38.09 3.20
CA ALA A 28 -46.32 38.30 1.76
C ALA A 28 -45.10 39.17 1.42
N PRO A 29 -44.39 38.89 0.31
CA PRO A 29 -43.23 39.69 -0.07
C PRO A 29 -43.72 41.03 -0.61
N THR A 30 -43.68 42.09 0.20
CA THR A 30 -44.10 43.44 -0.22
C THR A 30 -42.88 44.31 -0.56
N GLY A 31 -42.48 44.30 -1.83
CA GLY A 31 -41.71 45.41 -2.37
C GLY A 31 -42.63 46.62 -2.49
N THR A 32 -42.37 47.67 -1.73
CA THR A 32 -43.07 48.95 -1.80
C THR A 32 -42.32 49.93 -2.68
N TYR A 33 -43.05 50.75 -3.44
CA TYR A 33 -42.52 51.84 -4.25
C TYR A 33 -43.20 53.14 -3.87
N THR A 34 -42.41 54.18 -3.56
CA THR A 34 -42.93 55.52 -3.27
C THR A 34 -42.98 56.33 -4.55
N VAL A 35 -44.19 56.70 -4.97
CA VAL A 35 -44.45 57.47 -6.20
C VAL A 35 -43.69 58.80 -6.17
N GLN A 36 -42.91 59.05 -7.21
CA GLN A 36 -42.24 60.31 -7.49
C GLN A 36 -43.08 61.20 -8.41
N PRO A 37 -42.89 62.53 -8.37
CA PRO A 37 -43.51 63.42 -9.33
C PRO A 37 -43.17 63.03 -10.78
N GLY A 38 -44.19 62.85 -11.61
CA GLY A 38 -44.03 62.49 -13.02
C GLY A 38 -44.13 60.99 -13.32
N ASP A 39 -44.20 60.13 -12.29
CA ASP A 39 -44.37 58.70 -12.52
C ASP A 39 -45.72 58.36 -13.17
N THR A 40 -45.68 57.42 -14.11
CA THR A 40 -46.87 56.84 -14.70
C THR A 40 -46.96 55.34 -14.40
N GLY A 41 -48.19 54.83 -14.25
CA GLY A 41 -48.40 53.38 -14.11
C GLY A 41 -47.80 52.56 -15.25
N TRP A 42 -47.75 53.14 -16.45
CA TRP A 42 -47.16 52.55 -17.65
C TRP A 42 -45.65 52.36 -17.53
N GLU A 43 -44.92 53.41 -17.12
CA GLU A 43 -43.47 53.36 -16.96
C GLU A 43 -43.06 52.49 -15.78
N LEU A 44 -43.76 52.60 -14.66
CA LEU A 44 -43.55 51.73 -13.51
C LEU A 44 -43.78 50.25 -13.89
N SER A 45 -44.80 49.96 -14.69
CA SER A 45 -45.05 48.57 -15.11
C SER A 45 -43.95 48.05 -16.03
N ARG A 46 -43.51 48.87 -16.99
CA ARG A 46 -42.38 48.53 -17.86
C ARG A 46 -41.10 48.29 -17.07
N GLN A 47 -40.82 49.14 -16.09
CA GLN A 47 -39.59 49.09 -15.31
C GLN A 47 -39.52 47.86 -14.40
N TYR A 48 -40.64 47.46 -13.80
CA TYR A 48 -40.65 46.42 -12.76
C TYR A 48 -41.20 45.06 -13.23
N TYR A 49 -42.06 45.04 -14.25
CA TYR A 49 -42.63 43.81 -14.82
C TYR A 49 -42.14 43.51 -16.24
N ASP A 50 -41.31 44.37 -16.85
CA ASP A 50 -40.84 44.26 -18.25
C ASP A 50 -42.00 44.30 -19.27
N ASP A 51 -43.20 44.71 -18.84
CA ASP A 51 -44.40 44.88 -19.66
C ASP A 51 -45.20 46.09 -19.17
N ALA A 52 -45.33 47.09 -20.04
CA ALA A 52 -46.03 48.33 -19.71
C ALA A 52 -47.56 48.13 -19.56
N ALA A 53 -48.12 47.07 -20.15
CA ALA A 53 -49.54 46.74 -20.04
C ALA A 53 -49.93 46.20 -18.65
N MET A 54 -48.96 45.85 -17.81
CA MET A 54 -49.17 45.31 -16.45
C MET A 54 -49.60 46.35 -15.41
N TRP A 55 -49.92 47.58 -15.82
CA TRP A 55 -50.41 48.62 -14.89
C TRP A 55 -51.70 48.22 -14.17
N LYS A 56 -52.50 47.31 -14.75
CA LYS A 56 -53.71 46.75 -14.11
C LYS A 56 -53.38 45.98 -12.83
N LEU A 57 -52.24 45.29 -12.81
CA LEU A 57 -51.77 44.57 -11.62
C LEU A 57 -51.44 45.54 -10.49
N ILE A 58 -50.86 46.71 -10.81
CA ILE A 58 -50.63 47.78 -9.82
C ILE A 58 -51.96 48.21 -9.21
N VAL A 59 -53.02 48.41 -10.00
CA VAL A 59 -54.36 48.77 -9.49
C VAL A 59 -54.98 47.65 -8.66
N GLU A 60 -54.78 46.40 -9.06
CA GLU A 60 -55.32 45.24 -8.37
C GLU A 60 -54.74 45.08 -6.95
N LEU A 61 -53.42 45.22 -6.84
CA LEU A 61 -52.66 45.09 -5.59
C LEU A 61 -52.79 46.30 -4.67
N ASN A 62 -53.28 47.44 -5.18
CA ASN A 62 -53.42 48.68 -4.44
C ASN A 62 -54.88 49.15 -4.45
N PRO A 63 -55.73 48.68 -3.51
CA PRO A 63 -57.17 48.94 -3.52
C PRO A 63 -57.56 50.42 -3.58
N LYS A 64 -56.75 51.31 -3.01
CA LYS A 64 -56.90 52.78 -3.08
C LYS A 64 -56.86 53.36 -4.50
N LEU A 65 -56.29 52.65 -5.47
CA LEU A 65 -56.30 53.05 -6.88
C LEU A 65 -57.61 52.66 -7.59
N LYS A 66 -58.49 51.90 -6.93
CA LYS A 66 -59.83 51.54 -7.45
C LYS A 66 -60.89 52.59 -7.09
N GLU A 67 -60.54 53.60 -6.29
CA GLU A 67 -61.44 54.71 -5.95
C GLU A 67 -61.86 55.48 -7.23
N PRO A 68 -63.11 55.97 -7.31
CA PRO A 68 -63.57 56.76 -8.45
C PRO A 68 -62.63 57.94 -8.75
N GLY A 69 -62.24 58.10 -10.02
CA GLY A 69 -61.33 59.16 -10.46
C GLY A 69 -59.84 58.84 -10.34
N ARG A 70 -59.46 57.65 -9.84
CA ARG A 70 -58.06 57.18 -9.85
C ARG A 70 -57.65 56.49 -11.15
N VAL A 71 -58.60 55.82 -11.81
CA VAL A 71 -58.44 55.25 -13.15
C VAL A 71 -59.57 55.76 -14.03
N PHE A 72 -59.24 56.38 -15.15
CA PHE A 72 -60.23 56.90 -16.08
C PHE A 72 -59.68 56.94 -17.50
N GLU A 73 -60.58 56.92 -18.48
CA GLU A 73 -60.21 57.04 -19.89
C GLU A 73 -60.35 58.49 -20.34
N LYS A 74 -59.36 58.97 -21.09
CA LYS A 74 -59.36 60.29 -21.73
C LYS A 74 -58.65 60.19 -23.08
N ASP A 75 -59.29 60.65 -24.14
CA ASP A 75 -58.73 60.65 -25.50
C ASP A 75 -58.23 59.26 -25.96
N GLY A 76 -58.98 58.21 -25.61
CA GLY A 76 -58.64 56.81 -25.92
C GLY A 76 -57.45 56.25 -25.12
N LYS A 77 -56.97 56.96 -24.10
CA LYS A 77 -55.90 56.53 -23.21
C LYS A 77 -56.42 56.33 -21.79
N ILE A 78 -55.98 55.24 -21.16
CA ILE A 78 -56.25 55.02 -19.74
C ILE A 78 -55.23 55.80 -18.93
N ILE A 79 -55.73 56.70 -18.08
CA ILE A 79 -54.95 57.51 -17.16
C ILE A 79 -55.08 56.91 -15.76
N LEU A 80 -53.94 56.55 -15.17
CA LEU A 80 -53.82 56.14 -13.78
C LEU A 80 -53.25 57.32 -12.98
N LEU A 81 -54.05 57.89 -12.08
CA LEU A 81 -53.66 59.02 -11.24
C LEU A 81 -52.91 58.54 -9.99
N LEU A 82 -51.58 58.61 -10.06
CA LEU A 82 -50.68 58.36 -8.95
C LEU A 82 -50.36 59.67 -8.22
N LYS A 83 -50.46 59.69 -6.88
CA LYS A 83 -50.13 60.87 -6.08
C LYS A 83 -48.67 60.77 -5.62
N PRO A 84 -47.84 61.82 -5.79
CA PRO A 84 -46.48 61.82 -5.26
C PRO A 84 -46.47 61.54 -3.74
N GLY A 85 -45.53 60.71 -3.29
CA GLY A 85 -45.42 60.23 -1.92
C GLY A 85 -46.34 59.06 -1.56
N GLU A 86 -47.22 58.61 -2.46
CA GLU A 86 -48.06 57.43 -2.24
C GLU A 86 -47.24 56.14 -2.33
N GLU A 87 -47.36 55.25 -1.34
CA GLU A 87 -46.70 53.94 -1.38
C GLU A 87 -47.53 52.92 -2.15
N LEU A 88 -46.94 52.25 -3.12
CA LEU A 88 -47.59 51.22 -3.92
C LEU A 88 -46.92 49.87 -3.70
N PHE A 89 -47.73 48.81 -3.61
CA PHE A 89 -47.30 47.43 -3.43
C PHE A 89 -47.18 46.71 -4.78
N GLY A 90 -46.25 45.75 -4.87
CA GLY A 90 -46.16 44.81 -5.99
C GLY A 90 -44.83 44.82 -6.76
N PHE A 91 -43.89 45.70 -6.41
CA PHE A 91 -42.69 45.97 -7.22
C PHE A 91 -41.51 45.03 -6.99
N ASN A 92 -41.78 43.79 -6.58
CA ASN A 92 -40.74 42.76 -6.48
C ASN A 92 -40.39 42.24 -7.88
N ARG A 93 -39.10 42.26 -8.24
CA ARG A 93 -38.57 41.79 -9.54
C ARG A 93 -38.76 40.27 -9.74
N LEU A 94 -39.98 39.82 -9.92
CA LEU A 94 -40.30 38.49 -10.44
C LEU A 94 -40.78 38.67 -11.88
N LYS A 95 -39.89 38.34 -12.83
CA LYS A 95 -40.21 38.22 -14.26
C LYS A 95 -41.19 37.07 -14.48
N VAL A 96 -42.47 37.27 -14.23
CA VAL A 96 -43.49 36.27 -14.56
C VAL A 96 -44.18 36.69 -15.84
N ARG A 97 -43.83 36.04 -16.95
CA ARG A 97 -44.64 36.08 -18.17
C ARG A 97 -45.96 35.36 -17.86
N PHE A 98 -47.07 36.09 -17.89
CA PHE A 98 -48.40 35.50 -17.86
C PHE A 98 -49.00 35.61 -19.25
N ASP A 99 -49.03 34.49 -19.96
CA ASP A 99 -49.79 34.35 -21.20
C ASP A 99 -51.27 34.29 -20.80
N VAL A 100 -51.98 35.42 -20.90
CA VAL A 100 -53.41 35.48 -20.61
C VAL A 100 -54.18 35.20 -21.89
N GLU A 101 -54.55 33.94 -22.11
CA GLU A 101 -55.70 33.62 -22.96
C GLU A 101 -56.97 34.13 -22.28
N THR A 102 -57.74 34.93 -23.01
CA THR A 102 -58.95 35.59 -22.52
C THR A 102 -60.11 34.60 -22.42
N PRO A 103 -60.70 34.34 -21.24
CA PRO A 103 -61.93 33.57 -21.17
C PRO A 103 -63.12 34.44 -21.58
N LYS A 104 -63.98 33.86 -22.41
CA LYS A 104 -65.26 34.40 -22.90
C LYS A 104 -66.18 34.74 -21.72
N ALA A 105 -66.74 35.95 -21.72
CA ALA A 105 -67.61 36.44 -20.65
C ALA A 105 -68.91 35.62 -20.52
N ILE A 106 -69.25 35.22 -19.29
CA ILE A 106 -70.53 34.61 -18.91
C ILE A 106 -71.49 35.73 -18.46
N PRO A 107 -72.75 35.76 -18.91
CA PRO A 107 -73.72 36.81 -18.56
C PRO A 107 -74.22 36.73 -17.10
N ILE A 108 -74.56 37.90 -16.55
CA ILE A 108 -74.81 38.19 -15.11
C ILE A 108 -75.96 37.38 -14.48
N ASN A 109 -76.88 36.86 -15.29
CA ASN A 109 -78.07 36.12 -14.86
C ASN A 109 -77.77 34.68 -14.39
N GLU A 110 -76.58 34.14 -14.64
CA GLU A 110 -76.11 32.89 -14.01
C GLU A 110 -75.33 33.12 -12.69
N LEU A 111 -75.13 34.38 -12.26
CA LEU A 111 -74.44 34.72 -11.01
C LEU A 111 -75.35 34.77 -9.77
N VAL A 112 -76.57 34.25 -9.84
CA VAL A 112 -77.40 34.05 -8.64
C VAL A 112 -76.98 32.75 -7.94
N LYS A 113 -75.88 32.82 -7.18
CA LYS A 113 -75.61 31.80 -6.15
C LYS A 113 -76.54 32.04 -4.97
N PRO A 114 -77.24 31.02 -4.43
CA PRO A 114 -77.93 31.17 -3.15
C PRO A 114 -76.92 31.65 -2.10
N ALA A 115 -77.38 32.49 -1.18
CA ALA A 115 -76.57 33.05 -0.11
C ALA A 115 -75.64 31.98 0.48
N PRO A 116 -74.32 32.23 0.58
CA PRO A 116 -73.43 31.25 1.15
C PRO A 116 -73.95 30.98 2.56
N ALA A 117 -74.27 29.71 2.85
CA ALA A 117 -74.37 29.25 4.23
C ALA A 117 -73.13 29.81 4.95
N THR A 118 -73.35 30.42 6.12
CA THR A 118 -72.27 30.85 7.02
C THR A 118 -71.14 29.85 6.88
N PRO A 119 -69.92 30.24 6.45
CA PRO A 119 -68.89 29.24 6.24
C PRO A 119 -68.77 28.51 7.56
N ALA A 120 -69.22 27.25 7.59
CA ALA A 120 -68.87 26.33 8.65
C ALA A 120 -67.38 26.54 8.77
N GLN A 121 -66.94 27.09 9.92
CA GLN A 121 -65.55 27.45 10.17
C GLN A 121 -64.77 26.30 9.56
N ALA A 122 -64.10 26.55 8.43
CA ALA A 122 -63.38 25.49 7.77
C ALA A 122 -62.35 25.11 8.81
N GLU A 123 -62.63 24.03 9.52
CA GLU A 123 -61.75 23.51 10.53
C GLU A 123 -60.52 23.20 9.71
N VAL A 124 -59.55 24.13 9.76
CA VAL A 124 -58.27 23.97 9.09
C VAL A 124 -57.72 22.76 9.79
N LYS A 125 -57.98 21.57 9.24
CA LYS A 125 -57.58 20.29 9.81
C LYS A 125 -56.12 20.47 10.10
N SER A 126 -55.81 20.61 11.39
CA SER A 126 -54.59 21.29 11.77
C SER A 126 -53.43 20.61 11.07
N LEU A 127 -52.42 21.39 10.68
CA LEU A 127 -51.13 20.91 10.20
C LEU A 127 -50.38 20.08 11.27
N GLY A 128 -51.09 19.43 12.20
CA GLY A 128 -50.58 18.57 13.26
C GLY A 128 -49.86 17.35 12.70
N TRP A 129 -50.29 16.78 11.57
CA TRP A 129 -49.56 15.67 10.93
C TRP A 129 -48.16 16.12 10.46
N LEU A 130 -48.02 17.36 9.98
CA LEU A 130 -46.72 17.90 9.56
C LEU A 130 -45.76 18.04 10.75
N LYS A 131 -46.26 18.40 11.95
CA LYS A 131 -45.44 18.45 13.18
C LYS A 131 -44.90 17.07 13.56
N TRP A 132 -45.72 16.03 13.43
CA TRP A 132 -45.29 14.66 13.66
C TRP A 132 -44.26 14.20 12.63
N VAL A 133 -44.43 14.56 11.35
CA VAL A 133 -43.44 14.28 10.30
C VAL A 133 -42.11 14.97 10.58
N LEU A 134 -42.12 16.26 10.95
CA LEU A 134 -40.90 17.01 11.28
C LEU A 134 -40.21 16.45 12.53
N THR A 135 -40.98 16.03 13.54
CA THR A 135 -40.44 15.42 14.76
C THR A 135 -39.83 14.06 14.46
N ALA A 136 -40.48 13.23 13.64
CA ALA A 136 -39.94 11.96 13.20
C ALA A 136 -38.63 12.15 12.40
N LEU A 137 -38.58 13.16 11.52
CA LEU A 137 -37.38 13.49 10.75
C LEU A 137 -36.24 13.98 11.65
N LEU A 138 -36.53 14.81 12.66
CA LEU A 138 -35.55 15.23 13.66
C LEU A 138 -35.00 14.05 14.47
N LEU A 139 -35.87 13.14 14.93
CA LEU A 139 -35.45 11.94 15.65
C LEU A 139 -34.62 11.01 14.77
N ALA A 140 -34.97 10.87 13.49
CA ALA A 140 -34.17 10.12 12.52
C ALA A 140 -32.78 10.74 12.34
N ILE A 141 -32.68 12.07 12.21
CA ILE A 141 -31.39 12.78 12.12
C ILE A 141 -30.56 12.54 13.40
N ILE A 142 -31.15 12.71 14.59
CA ILE A 142 -30.45 12.49 15.87
C ILE A 142 -29.94 11.05 15.95
N SER A 143 -30.77 10.08 15.56
CA SER A 143 -30.40 8.67 15.52
C SER A 143 -29.25 8.41 14.55
N ILE A 144 -29.29 8.99 13.35
CA ILE A 144 -28.22 8.87 12.34
C ILE A 144 -26.92 9.51 12.85
N CYS A 145 -26.98 10.70 13.45
CA CYS A 145 -25.82 11.37 14.03
C CYS A 145 -25.22 10.57 15.19
N GLY A 146 -26.07 10.03 16.07
CA GLY A 146 -25.65 9.16 17.17
C GLY A 146 -24.97 7.88 16.67
N TRP A 147 -25.56 7.25 15.66
CA TRP A 147 -24.99 6.07 14.99
C TRP A 147 -23.65 6.40 14.32
N ALA A 148 -23.56 7.49 13.57
CA ALA A 148 -22.32 7.92 12.91
C ALA A 148 -21.22 8.22 13.93
N ALA A 149 -21.54 8.93 15.04
CA ALA A 149 -20.59 9.20 16.10
C ALA A 149 -20.11 7.92 16.79
N TRP A 150 -21.02 6.96 17.03
CA TRP A 150 -20.65 5.65 17.55
C TRP A 150 -19.77 4.87 16.58
N ALA A 151 -20.09 4.86 15.28
CA ALA A 151 -19.32 4.17 14.24
C ALA A 151 -17.90 4.75 14.12
N ILE A 152 -17.75 6.08 14.13
CA ILE A 152 -16.45 6.75 14.13
C ILE A 152 -15.66 6.40 15.40
N ARG A 153 -16.28 6.43 16.58
CA ARG A 153 -15.62 6.03 17.84
C ARG A 153 -15.22 4.57 17.84
N ARG A 154 -16.01 3.69 17.23
CA ARG A 154 -15.68 2.27 17.07
C ARG A 154 -14.49 2.10 16.14
N ALA A 155 -14.55 2.66 14.93
CA ALA A 155 -13.45 2.62 13.96
C ALA A 155 -12.15 3.17 14.54
N ARG A 156 -12.23 4.27 15.31
CA ARG A 156 -11.07 4.83 16.00
C ARG A 156 -10.48 3.88 17.05
N ARG A 157 -11.31 3.25 17.88
CA ARG A 157 -10.84 2.25 18.85
C ARG A 157 -10.21 1.05 18.17
N ASP A 158 -10.75 0.62 17.03
CA ASP A 158 -10.22 -0.50 16.25
C ASP A 158 -8.86 -0.14 15.66
N TYR A 159 -8.72 1.07 15.11
CA TYR A 159 -7.44 1.59 14.63
C TYR A 159 -6.40 1.73 15.76
N GLU A 160 -6.79 2.30 16.91
CA GLU A 160 -5.90 2.44 18.07
C GLU A 160 -5.47 1.07 18.63
N ARG A 161 -6.36 0.06 18.62
CA ARG A 161 -5.99 -1.32 18.99
C ARG A 161 -4.98 -1.92 18.03
N GLY A 162 -5.20 -1.79 16.72
CA GLY A 162 -4.25 -2.28 15.71
C GLY A 162 -2.87 -1.63 15.86
N GLN A 163 -2.82 -0.31 16.11
CA GLN A 163 -1.57 0.41 16.37
C GLN A 163 -0.88 -0.08 17.66
N GLN A 164 -1.64 -0.34 18.73
CA GLN A 164 -1.08 -0.87 19.97
C GLN A 164 -0.54 -2.30 19.81
N GLU A 165 -1.23 -3.15 19.06
CA GLU A 165 -0.78 -4.52 18.77
C GLU A 165 0.51 -4.50 17.94
N GLN A 166 0.57 -3.65 16.92
CA GLN A 166 1.78 -3.46 16.11
C GLN A 166 2.94 -2.94 16.97
N GLU A 167 2.73 -1.90 17.77
CA GLU A 167 3.76 -1.35 18.67
C GLU A 167 4.22 -2.38 19.72
N ARG A 168 3.30 -3.22 20.22
CA ARG A 168 3.65 -4.34 21.11
C ARG A 168 4.54 -5.36 20.41
N GLU A 169 4.21 -5.74 19.17
CA GLU A 169 5.02 -6.67 18.38
C GLU A 169 6.41 -6.10 18.08
N LEU A 170 6.50 -4.82 17.70
CA LEU A 170 7.78 -4.14 17.44
C LEU A 170 8.70 -4.13 18.67
N ARG A 171 8.14 -3.94 19.87
CA ARG A 171 8.93 -3.83 21.12
C ARG A 171 9.31 -5.16 21.76
N GLN A 172 8.90 -6.29 21.17
CA GLN A 172 9.32 -7.58 21.69
C GLN A 172 10.83 -7.75 21.57
N ASP A 173 11.42 -8.48 22.53
CA ASP A 173 12.85 -8.74 22.56
C ASP A 173 13.26 -9.60 21.34
N PRO A 174 14.18 -9.12 20.48
CA PRO A 174 14.58 -9.82 19.26
C PRO A 174 15.33 -11.14 19.50
N ILE A 175 15.83 -11.38 20.73
CA ILE A 175 16.54 -12.61 21.09
C ILE A 175 15.55 -13.70 21.53
N THR A 176 14.51 -13.33 22.29
CA THR A 176 13.63 -14.29 22.99
C THR A 176 12.24 -14.43 22.37
N SER A 177 11.82 -13.54 21.48
CA SER A 177 10.47 -13.54 20.89
C SER A 177 10.23 -14.54 19.76
N GLY A 178 11.21 -15.37 19.45
CA GLY A 178 11.08 -16.45 18.47
C GLY A 178 12.22 -17.45 18.59
N THR A 179 12.17 -18.51 17.77
CA THR A 179 13.17 -19.57 17.82
C THR A 179 14.52 -19.08 17.28
N PRO A 180 15.60 -19.12 18.06
CA PRO A 180 16.89 -18.65 17.61
C PRO A 180 17.53 -19.62 16.60
N TYR A 181 18.35 -19.10 15.68
CA TYR A 181 19.16 -19.92 14.77
C TYR A 181 20.22 -20.73 15.53
N VAL A 182 20.89 -20.08 16.49
CA VAL A 182 21.86 -20.72 17.38
C VAL A 182 21.57 -20.22 18.80
N PRO A 183 20.90 -21.02 19.66
CA PRO A 183 20.69 -20.65 21.05
C PRO A 183 22.03 -20.32 21.75
N GLY A 184 22.12 -19.15 22.37
CA GLY A 184 23.34 -18.68 23.04
C GLY A 184 24.41 -18.10 22.12
N GLY A 185 24.19 -18.10 20.80
CA GLY A 185 25.07 -17.45 19.85
C GLY A 185 26.29 -18.26 19.44
N ILE A 186 27.16 -17.61 18.66
CA ILE A 186 28.51 -18.11 18.35
C ILE A 186 29.52 -17.07 18.86
N PRO A 187 30.41 -17.41 19.81
CA PRO A 187 31.38 -16.45 20.33
C PRO A 187 32.50 -16.17 19.31
N ALA A 188 33.15 -15.01 19.45
CA ALA A 188 34.28 -14.63 18.60
C ALA A 188 35.49 -15.58 18.71
N SER A 189 35.56 -16.37 19.79
CA SER A 189 36.57 -17.42 19.97
C SER A 189 36.39 -18.63 19.04
N GLU A 190 35.27 -18.73 18.30
CA GLU A 190 34.98 -19.80 17.36
C GLU A 190 34.95 -19.29 15.89
N PRO A 191 36.07 -18.79 15.34
CA PRO A 191 36.09 -18.08 14.06
C PRO A 191 35.68 -18.96 12.86
N GLN A 192 35.98 -20.26 12.90
CA GLN A 192 35.59 -21.18 11.82
C GLN A 192 34.07 -21.42 11.82
N ARG A 193 33.47 -21.60 13.00
CA ARG A 193 32.02 -21.79 13.13
C ARG A 193 31.27 -20.53 12.72
N LEU A 194 31.78 -19.37 13.10
CA LEU A 194 31.23 -18.08 12.71
C LEU A 194 31.32 -17.87 11.18
N THR A 195 32.46 -18.20 10.58
CA THR A 195 32.63 -18.17 9.11
C THR A 195 31.64 -19.09 8.41
N ASN A 196 31.56 -20.36 8.83
CA ASN A 196 30.64 -21.33 8.23
C ASN A 196 29.17 -20.88 8.35
N PHE A 197 28.79 -20.24 9.46
CA PHE A 197 27.45 -19.70 9.64
C PHE A 197 27.13 -18.61 8.61
N PHE A 198 28.03 -17.65 8.42
CA PHE A 198 27.83 -16.58 7.45
C PHE A 198 27.86 -17.08 6.00
N ASP A 199 28.68 -18.08 5.68
CA ASP A 199 28.70 -18.71 4.36
C ASP A 199 27.35 -19.39 4.04
N GLN A 200 26.78 -20.11 5.00
CA GLN A 200 25.45 -20.72 4.88
C GLN A 200 24.34 -19.66 4.75
N GLN A 201 24.43 -18.59 5.55
CA GLN A 201 23.49 -17.48 5.51
C GLN A 201 23.52 -16.76 4.15
N ALA A 202 24.71 -16.50 3.61
CA ALA A 202 24.88 -15.91 2.30
C ALA A 202 24.27 -16.80 1.20
N ALA A 203 24.56 -18.10 1.24
CA ALA A 203 23.99 -19.05 0.29
C ALA A 203 22.45 -19.09 0.35
N ALA A 204 21.88 -19.12 1.57
CA ALA A 204 20.43 -19.09 1.78
C ALA A 204 19.81 -17.77 1.27
N ARG A 205 20.47 -16.64 1.51
CA ARG A 205 20.02 -15.32 1.07
C ARG A 205 20.00 -15.20 -0.46
N TYR A 206 21.01 -15.75 -1.13
CA TYR A 206 21.04 -15.80 -2.59
C TYR A 206 19.97 -16.72 -3.17
N ALA A 207 19.78 -17.91 -2.58
CA ALA A 207 18.75 -18.87 -2.98
C ALA A 207 17.34 -18.30 -2.84
N ALA A 208 17.07 -17.52 -1.78
CA ALA A 208 15.78 -16.89 -1.56
C ALA A 208 15.40 -15.88 -2.66
N ARG A 209 16.40 -15.20 -3.25
CA ARG A 209 16.19 -14.28 -4.38
C ARG A 209 16.18 -14.96 -5.73
N ASN A 210 16.85 -16.11 -5.84
CA ASN A 210 17.04 -16.84 -7.09
C ASN A 210 16.53 -18.29 -6.92
N PRO A 211 15.21 -18.52 -6.86
CA PRO A 211 14.63 -19.82 -6.52
C PRO A 211 14.94 -20.93 -7.53
N HIS A 212 15.40 -20.58 -8.74
CA HIS A 212 15.72 -21.53 -9.82
C HIS A 212 17.17 -22.01 -9.81
N VAL A 213 18.05 -21.41 -9.00
CA VAL A 213 19.47 -21.78 -8.95
C VAL A 213 19.64 -23.01 -8.07
N ASP A 214 20.34 -24.03 -8.58
CA ASP A 214 20.74 -25.19 -7.78
C ASP A 214 21.61 -24.72 -6.60
N ARG A 215 21.18 -25.06 -5.38
CA ARG A 215 21.87 -24.70 -4.15
C ARG A 215 23.33 -25.17 -4.12
N ALA A 216 23.65 -26.28 -4.78
CA ALA A 216 25.02 -26.80 -4.87
C ALA A 216 25.95 -25.90 -5.72
N LEU A 217 25.36 -25.12 -6.63
CA LEU A 217 26.09 -24.22 -7.51
C LEU A 217 26.25 -22.83 -6.94
N ILE A 218 25.59 -22.49 -5.82
CA ILE A 218 25.69 -21.16 -5.21
C ILE A 218 27.13 -20.89 -4.73
N ARG A 219 27.61 -19.69 -5.00
CA ARG A 219 28.93 -19.17 -4.65
C ARG A 219 28.72 -17.79 -4.09
N ALA A 220 29.09 -17.61 -2.84
CA ALA A 220 29.15 -16.32 -2.19
C ALA A 220 30.54 -16.22 -1.57
N THR A 221 31.24 -15.12 -1.84
CA THR A 221 32.62 -14.94 -1.38
C THR A 221 32.64 -13.82 -0.36
N ARG A 222 33.18 -14.09 0.83
CA ARG A 222 33.41 -13.05 1.83
C ARG A 222 34.49 -12.09 1.33
N VAL A 223 34.21 -10.78 1.30
CA VAL A 223 35.13 -9.76 0.76
C VAL A 223 35.81 -8.91 1.85
N GLY A 224 35.43 -9.10 3.12
CA GLY A 224 35.96 -8.35 4.25
C GLY A 224 36.08 -9.18 5.53
N PRO A 225 36.42 -8.55 6.67
CA PRO A 225 36.39 -9.20 7.97
C PRO A 225 34.94 -9.50 8.39
N ILE A 226 34.80 -10.37 9.39
CA ILE A 226 33.57 -10.44 10.19
C ILE A 226 33.78 -9.48 11.36
N GLU A 227 33.02 -8.40 11.39
CA GLU A 227 33.12 -7.35 12.40
C GLU A 227 32.13 -7.63 13.53
N SER A 228 32.59 -7.51 14.77
CA SER A 228 31.71 -7.35 15.92
C SER A 228 31.31 -5.89 16.04
N GLY A 229 30.13 -5.63 16.60
CA GLY A 229 29.64 -4.27 16.77
C GLY A 229 28.33 -4.25 17.54
N THR A 230 27.61 -3.14 17.42
CA THR A 230 26.26 -3.00 17.98
C THR A 230 25.27 -2.54 16.95
N ILE A 231 24.01 -2.87 17.16
CA ILE A 231 22.90 -2.51 16.29
C ILE A 231 21.80 -1.79 17.09
N VAL A 232 21.20 -0.75 16.48
CA VAL A 232 20.06 0.00 17.00
C VAL A 232 19.09 0.34 15.86
N GLY A 233 17.84 0.64 16.17
CA GLY A 233 16.84 1.10 15.20
C GLY A 233 15.70 0.11 14.98
N GLU A 234 15.05 0.21 13.82
CA GLU A 234 13.88 -0.61 13.48
C GLU A 234 14.09 -1.34 12.16
N GLY A 235 13.69 -2.59 12.13
CA GLY A 235 13.72 -3.40 10.93
C GLY A 235 13.24 -4.82 11.22
N GLU A 236 13.64 -5.77 10.38
CA GLU A 236 13.18 -7.15 10.50
C GLU A 236 14.26 -8.06 11.05
N VAL A 237 13.88 -8.89 12.02
CA VAL A 237 14.72 -9.95 12.57
C VAL A 237 14.13 -11.29 12.14
N GLY A 238 14.96 -12.11 11.51
CA GLY A 238 14.58 -13.45 11.06
C GLY A 238 14.80 -14.49 12.15
N TYR A 239 13.85 -15.41 12.28
CA TYR A 239 13.89 -16.52 13.23
C TYR A 239 14.04 -17.85 12.48
N LEU A 240 14.46 -18.87 13.21
CA LEU A 240 14.53 -20.22 12.67
C LEU A 240 13.15 -20.65 12.16
N GLY A 241 13.10 -21.18 10.93
CA GLY A 241 11.84 -21.46 10.23
C GLY A 241 11.52 -20.46 9.11
N GLY A 242 12.31 -19.39 8.98
CA GLY A 242 12.23 -18.44 7.86
C GLY A 242 11.25 -17.29 8.09
N GLU A 243 10.66 -17.17 9.28
CA GLU A 243 9.78 -16.05 9.63
C GLU A 243 10.62 -14.81 9.96
N PHE A 244 10.31 -13.69 9.31
CA PHE A 244 10.85 -12.37 9.65
C PHE A 244 9.79 -11.58 10.39
N ARG A 245 10.17 -10.98 11.53
CA ARG A 245 9.25 -10.16 12.32
C ARG A 245 9.84 -8.77 12.58
N PRO A 246 9.00 -7.72 12.60
CA PRO A 246 9.45 -6.36 12.84
C PRO A 246 9.90 -6.19 14.29
N ARG A 247 11.06 -5.57 14.50
CA ARG A 247 11.64 -5.35 15.82
C ARG A 247 12.23 -3.94 15.92
N ARG A 248 12.05 -3.33 17.09
CA ARG A 248 12.67 -2.08 17.51
C ARG A 248 13.74 -2.39 18.56
N ILE A 249 14.98 -2.08 18.23
CA ILE A 249 16.15 -2.19 19.11
C ILE A 249 16.49 -0.79 19.60
N GLU A 250 15.98 -0.41 20.77
CA GLU A 250 16.23 0.91 21.38
C GLU A 250 17.59 0.98 22.08
N GLN A 251 18.01 -0.13 22.68
CA GLN A 251 19.31 -0.25 23.35
C GLN A 251 20.31 -0.96 22.42
N PRO A 252 21.57 -0.48 22.31
CA PRO A 252 22.58 -1.10 21.47
C PRO A 252 22.75 -2.58 21.77
N LEU A 253 22.42 -3.43 20.79
CA LEU A 253 22.50 -4.88 20.92
C LEU A 253 23.73 -5.41 20.19
N ALA A 254 24.44 -6.37 20.77
CA ALA A 254 25.63 -6.95 20.17
C ALA A 254 25.30 -7.71 18.88
N ALA A 255 26.01 -7.40 17.79
CA ALA A 255 25.77 -7.96 16.46
C ALA A 255 27.09 -8.21 15.70
N TYR A 256 27.06 -9.15 14.77
CA TYR A 256 28.11 -9.35 13.78
C TYR A 256 27.69 -8.78 12.42
N ARG A 257 28.65 -8.28 11.65
CA ARG A 257 28.50 -7.87 10.26
C ARG A 257 29.57 -8.53 9.39
N ALA A 258 29.18 -9.07 8.25
CA ALA A 258 30.11 -9.60 7.26
C ALA A 258 29.67 -9.18 5.85
N ARG A 259 30.63 -8.72 5.03
CA ARG A 259 30.36 -8.36 3.64
C ARG A 259 30.60 -9.53 2.70
N TYR A 260 29.61 -9.84 1.88
CA TYR A 260 29.66 -10.90 0.88
C TYR A 260 29.45 -10.35 -0.53
N ARG A 261 30.16 -10.93 -1.50
CA ARG A 261 29.93 -10.76 -2.93
C ARG A 261 29.25 -12.02 -3.49
N PHE A 262 28.16 -11.83 -4.22
CA PHE A 262 27.40 -12.89 -4.86
C PHE A 262 27.81 -13.09 -6.33
N GLN A 263 27.31 -14.15 -6.97
CA GLN A 263 27.66 -14.52 -8.35
C GLN A 263 27.23 -13.51 -9.40
N ASP A 264 26.15 -12.78 -9.13
CA ASP A 264 25.64 -11.69 -9.97
C ASP A 264 26.48 -10.40 -9.85
N GLY A 265 27.54 -10.43 -9.03
CA GLY A 265 28.41 -9.29 -8.77
C GLY A 265 27.89 -8.35 -7.69
N THR A 266 26.70 -8.59 -7.12
CA THR A 266 26.17 -7.78 -6.02
C THR A 266 26.98 -7.99 -4.75
N GLU A 267 27.17 -6.92 -3.98
CA GLU A 267 27.78 -6.98 -2.66
C GLU A 267 26.80 -6.53 -1.60
N GLU A 268 26.75 -7.26 -0.48
CA GLU A 268 25.87 -6.93 0.63
C GLU A 268 26.49 -7.20 1.98
N ASP A 269 26.05 -6.42 2.96
CA ASP A 269 26.33 -6.66 4.37
C ASP A 269 25.27 -7.58 4.96
N LEU A 270 25.73 -8.73 5.44
CA LEU A 270 24.93 -9.64 6.24
C LEU A 270 25.15 -9.31 7.71
N ILE A 271 24.06 -9.11 8.45
CA ILE A 271 24.10 -8.74 9.86
C ILE A 271 23.31 -9.78 10.67
N THR A 272 23.84 -10.16 11.83
CA THR A 272 23.21 -11.13 12.72
C THR A 272 23.42 -10.77 14.19
N LEU A 273 22.45 -11.07 15.04
CA LEU A 273 22.53 -10.81 16.47
C LEU A 273 23.45 -11.82 17.16
N MET A 274 24.40 -11.35 17.97
CA MET A 274 25.42 -12.23 18.56
C MET A 274 24.86 -13.28 19.53
N ALA A 275 23.76 -12.97 20.22
CA ALA A 275 23.20 -13.84 21.26
C ALA A 275 22.35 -15.02 20.74
N CYS A 276 21.89 -14.95 19.49
CA CYS A 276 20.97 -15.94 18.90
C CYS A 276 21.29 -16.31 17.45
N MET A 277 22.24 -15.61 16.82
CA MET A 277 22.55 -15.68 15.39
C MET A 277 21.36 -15.42 14.47
N ASN A 278 20.35 -14.69 14.96
CA ASN A 278 19.20 -14.30 14.14
C ASN A 278 19.61 -13.27 13.08
N PRO A 279 19.38 -13.53 11.78
CA PRO A 279 19.65 -12.57 10.72
C PRO A 279 18.84 -11.30 10.93
N VAL A 280 19.46 -10.18 10.58
CA VAL A 280 18.80 -8.88 10.54
C VAL A 280 18.76 -8.41 9.10
N ASN A 281 17.57 -8.08 8.61
CA ASN A 281 17.39 -7.57 7.26
C ASN A 281 17.22 -6.05 7.29
N PHE A 282 17.98 -5.37 6.44
CA PHE A 282 17.85 -3.94 6.16
C PHE A 282 17.25 -3.82 4.77
N GLY A 283 15.94 -3.65 4.68
CA GLY A 283 15.31 -3.44 3.38
C GLY A 283 13.88 -3.91 3.32
N GLY A 284 12.98 -2.95 3.52
CA GLY A 284 11.57 -2.98 3.16
C GLY A 284 11.05 -1.54 3.18
N ASP A 285 10.05 -1.22 2.37
CA ASP A 285 9.52 0.16 2.21
C ASP A 285 8.97 0.79 3.51
N THR A 286 8.84 0.01 4.58
CA THR A 286 8.12 0.36 5.81
C THR A 286 9.01 0.83 6.98
N TYR A 287 10.31 0.48 7.02
CA TYR A 287 11.18 0.77 8.18
C TYR A 287 12.45 1.55 7.78
N ARG A 288 12.90 2.49 8.64
CA ARG A 288 14.11 3.32 8.41
C ARG A 288 15.42 2.51 8.37
N GLY A 289 15.36 1.21 8.68
CA GLY A 289 16.50 0.32 8.77
C GLY A 289 17.17 0.43 10.14
N PHE A 290 17.89 -0.61 10.51
CA PHE A 290 18.76 -0.55 11.66
C PHE A 290 19.97 0.36 11.35
N THR A 291 20.83 0.56 12.34
CA THR A 291 22.13 1.21 12.18
C THR A 291 23.15 0.34 12.89
N PHE A 292 24.23 0.00 12.20
CA PHE A 292 25.31 -0.82 12.74
C PHE A 292 26.51 0.08 13.09
N THR A 293 26.97 -0.01 14.33
CA THR A 293 28.20 0.64 14.79
C THR A 293 29.30 -0.40 14.90
N THR A 294 30.32 -0.26 14.06
CA THR A 294 31.47 -1.17 13.99
C THR A 294 32.30 -1.12 15.28
N GLY A 295 32.64 -2.30 15.78
CA GLY A 295 33.60 -2.52 16.88
C GLY A 295 34.86 -3.23 16.37
N ALA A 296 35.28 -4.29 17.08
CA ALA A 296 36.49 -5.04 16.73
C ALA A 296 36.26 -6.05 15.60
N ALA A 297 37.29 -6.38 14.83
CA ALA A 297 37.25 -7.51 13.89
C ALA A 297 37.22 -8.83 14.69
N ALA A 298 36.16 -9.62 14.52
CA ALA A 298 36.01 -10.95 15.11
C ALA A 298 36.69 -12.04 14.27
N VAL A 299 36.65 -11.90 12.94
CA VAL A 299 37.41 -12.74 12.00
C VAL A 299 38.09 -11.82 11.00
N PRO A 300 39.40 -11.95 10.75
CA PRO A 300 40.09 -11.10 9.78
C PRO A 300 39.58 -11.33 8.35
N THR A 301 39.86 -10.37 7.47
CA THR A 301 39.65 -10.51 6.03
C THR A 301 40.28 -11.81 5.54
N PRO A 302 39.61 -12.60 4.67
CA PRO A 302 40.24 -13.75 4.06
C PRO A 302 41.56 -13.32 3.43
N GLU A 303 42.67 -13.95 3.83
CA GLU A 303 43.94 -13.69 3.15
C GLU A 303 43.75 -14.11 1.68
N PRO A 304 44.03 -13.23 0.70
CA PRO A 304 43.95 -13.62 -0.70
C PRO A 304 44.80 -14.86 -0.85
N GLU A 305 44.22 -15.90 -1.46
CA GLU A 305 44.86 -17.19 -1.64
C GLU A 305 46.21 -16.96 -2.33
N ARG A 306 47.27 -16.89 -1.53
CA ARG A 306 48.61 -16.66 -2.05
C ARG A 306 48.83 -17.84 -2.99
N PRO A 307 49.20 -17.62 -4.26
CA PRO A 307 49.42 -18.73 -5.18
C PRO A 307 50.31 -19.72 -4.44
N ALA A 308 49.79 -20.93 -4.21
CA ALA A 308 50.56 -21.95 -3.50
C ALA A 308 51.92 -22.00 -4.19
N PRO A 309 53.06 -21.92 -3.46
CA PRO A 309 54.35 -22.08 -4.10
C PRO A 309 54.26 -23.37 -4.89
N GLN A 310 54.43 -23.25 -6.22
CA GLN A 310 54.39 -24.40 -7.11
C GLN A 310 55.29 -25.45 -6.46
N PRO A 311 54.77 -26.64 -6.11
CA PRO A 311 55.59 -27.63 -5.46
C PRO A 311 56.80 -27.84 -6.35
N ALA A 312 57.99 -27.53 -5.81
CA ALA A 312 59.24 -27.79 -6.50
C ALA A 312 59.15 -29.21 -7.07
N PRO A 313 59.45 -29.43 -8.36
CA PRO A 313 59.26 -30.72 -8.98
C PRO A 313 59.93 -31.77 -8.11
N HIS A 314 59.12 -32.61 -7.46
CA HIS A 314 59.63 -33.76 -6.77
C HIS A 314 60.33 -34.62 -7.83
N PRO A 315 61.53 -35.15 -7.57
CA PRO A 315 62.13 -36.12 -8.48
C PRO A 315 61.12 -37.23 -8.65
N ALA A 316 60.60 -37.37 -9.87
CA ALA A 316 59.68 -38.44 -10.21
C ALA A 316 60.43 -39.76 -9.97
N ILE A 317 60.06 -40.47 -8.90
CA ILE A 317 60.38 -41.89 -8.82
C ILE A 317 59.49 -42.53 -9.87
N ALA A 318 60.04 -42.71 -11.06
CA ALA A 318 59.41 -43.39 -12.18
C ALA A 318 59.21 -44.86 -11.77
N VAL A 319 58.05 -45.18 -11.21
CA VAL A 319 57.55 -46.55 -11.23
C VAL A 319 57.18 -46.82 -12.68
N ARG A 320 58.09 -47.47 -13.41
CA ARG A 320 57.83 -47.94 -14.79
C ARG A 320 56.72 -49.00 -14.74
N ALA A 321 55.47 -48.58 -14.88
CA ALA A 321 54.41 -49.46 -15.30
C ALA A 321 54.56 -49.67 -16.81
N THR A 322 55.04 -50.85 -17.22
CA THR A 322 55.01 -51.25 -18.63
C THR A 322 53.57 -51.51 -19.03
N VAL A 323 52.95 -50.54 -19.69
CA VAL A 323 51.65 -50.71 -20.35
C VAL A 323 51.92 -51.22 -21.77
N ALA A 324 51.54 -52.47 -22.04
CA ALA A 324 51.58 -53.05 -23.37
C ALA A 324 50.15 -53.08 -23.93
N ALA A 325 49.94 -52.38 -25.04
CA ALA A 325 48.72 -52.52 -25.84
C ALA A 325 48.94 -53.64 -26.85
N ALA A 326 48.06 -54.63 -26.87
CA ALA A 326 48.07 -55.71 -27.85
C ALA A 326 46.68 -55.89 -28.45
N GLN A 327 46.63 -56.05 -29.77
CA GLN A 327 45.41 -56.32 -30.52
C GLN A 327 45.25 -57.83 -30.63
N ARG A 328 44.26 -58.40 -29.95
CA ARG A 328 43.96 -59.84 -29.99
C ARG A 328 42.53 -60.01 -30.45
N GLU A 329 42.33 -60.79 -31.52
CA GLU A 329 41.02 -61.24 -32.01
C GLU A 329 39.94 -60.14 -32.09
N GLY A 330 40.27 -58.98 -32.68
CA GLY A 330 39.29 -57.90 -32.85
C GLY A 330 38.71 -57.41 -31.52
N ARG A 331 39.55 -57.27 -30.49
CA ARG A 331 39.28 -56.47 -29.28
C ARG A 331 40.53 -55.70 -28.91
N ASN A 332 40.36 -54.45 -28.48
CA ASN A 332 41.46 -53.64 -27.98
C ASN A 332 41.60 -53.89 -26.48
N THR A 333 42.79 -54.28 -26.02
CA THR A 333 43.03 -54.62 -24.61
C THR A 333 44.17 -53.80 -24.02
N ILE A 334 44.01 -53.37 -22.77
CA ILE A 334 45.05 -52.69 -21.98
C ILE A 334 45.37 -53.54 -20.77
N THR A 335 46.65 -53.83 -20.55
CA THR A 335 47.10 -54.59 -19.39
C THR A 335 47.83 -53.69 -18.38
N PHE A 336 47.42 -53.75 -17.13
CA PHE A 336 48.05 -53.09 -15.99
C PHE A 336 48.56 -54.15 -15.01
N GLY A 337 49.83 -54.54 -15.13
CA GLY A 337 50.36 -55.65 -14.32
C GLY A 337 49.64 -56.96 -14.65
N THR A 338 48.80 -57.46 -13.75
CA THR A 338 47.97 -58.66 -13.94
C THR A 338 46.54 -58.39 -14.40
N ASP A 339 46.09 -57.13 -14.32
CA ASP A 339 44.71 -56.77 -14.66
C ASP A 339 44.61 -56.44 -16.16
N VAL A 340 43.64 -57.05 -16.84
CA VAL A 340 43.37 -56.84 -18.27
C VAL A 340 42.02 -56.18 -18.44
N MET A 341 42.00 -55.06 -19.15
CA MET A 341 40.79 -54.32 -19.51
C MET A 341 40.52 -54.45 -21.00
N GLU A 342 39.35 -54.97 -21.39
CA GLU A 342 38.94 -55.13 -22.79
C GLU A 342 37.98 -54.03 -23.22
N PHE A 343 38.14 -53.53 -24.44
CA PHE A 343 37.29 -52.52 -25.05
C PHE A 343 36.56 -53.08 -26.29
N PRO A 344 35.29 -52.71 -26.50
CA PRO A 344 34.54 -53.10 -27.70
C PRO A 344 35.17 -52.58 -28.99
N ASN A 345 34.85 -53.22 -30.11
CA ASN A 345 35.26 -52.74 -31.44
C ASN A 345 34.70 -51.36 -31.73
N GLY A 346 35.58 -50.43 -32.10
CA GLY A 346 35.25 -49.02 -32.41
C GLY A 346 35.97 -47.98 -31.55
N TYR A 347 36.65 -48.40 -30.47
CA TYR A 347 37.47 -47.51 -29.64
C TYR A 347 38.94 -47.56 -30.05
N HIS A 348 39.52 -46.43 -30.46
CA HIS A 348 40.96 -46.27 -30.61
C HIS A 348 41.59 -45.95 -29.25
N VAL A 349 42.51 -46.80 -28.81
CA VAL A 349 43.21 -46.66 -27.54
C VAL A 349 44.62 -46.13 -27.80
N VAL A 350 44.97 -44.99 -27.20
CA VAL A 350 46.32 -44.42 -27.24
C VAL A 350 46.84 -44.31 -25.82
N VAL A 351 48.04 -44.86 -25.58
CA VAL A 351 48.72 -44.78 -24.29
C VAL A 351 49.94 -43.87 -24.46
N ASP A 352 49.94 -42.75 -23.76
CA ASP A 352 51.12 -41.90 -23.67
C ASP A 352 52.13 -42.56 -22.71
N ARG A 353 53.28 -42.93 -23.26
CA ARG A 353 54.33 -43.66 -22.52
C ARG A 353 55.11 -42.76 -21.56
N GLU A 354 55.08 -41.45 -21.71
CA GLU A 354 55.78 -40.51 -20.84
C GLU A 354 54.92 -40.10 -19.65
N THR A 355 53.62 -39.88 -19.87
CA THR A 355 52.70 -39.42 -18.83
C THR A 355 51.89 -40.55 -18.17
N GLY A 356 51.81 -41.71 -18.84
CA GLY A 356 50.95 -42.82 -18.43
C GLY A 356 49.45 -42.57 -18.66
N GLU A 357 49.11 -41.50 -19.40
CA GLU A 357 47.73 -41.14 -19.72
C GLU A 357 47.17 -42.04 -20.82
N ILE A 358 45.91 -42.45 -20.64
CA ILE A 358 45.21 -43.32 -21.58
C ILE A 358 44.07 -42.54 -22.20
N SER A 359 44.11 -42.42 -23.52
CA SER A 359 43.10 -41.76 -24.33
C SER A 359 42.28 -42.81 -25.07
N LEU A 360 40.97 -42.77 -24.88
CA LEU A 360 39.99 -43.61 -25.56
C LEU A 360 39.18 -42.73 -26.51
N ASN A 361 39.23 -43.05 -27.81
CA ASN A 361 38.60 -42.24 -28.85
C ASN A 361 37.61 -43.08 -29.65
N ALA A 362 36.33 -42.71 -29.63
CA ALA A 362 35.28 -43.36 -30.43
C ALA A 362 34.27 -42.32 -30.93
N ASN A 363 34.11 -42.21 -32.25
CA ASN A 363 33.04 -41.50 -32.96
C ASN A 363 32.41 -40.31 -32.20
N ALA A 364 33.22 -39.28 -31.92
CA ALA A 364 32.90 -38.02 -31.23
C ALA A 364 32.95 -37.98 -29.68
N PHE A 365 33.41 -39.05 -29.03
CA PHE A 365 33.69 -39.07 -27.59
C PHE A 365 35.18 -39.29 -27.31
N GLU A 366 35.82 -38.33 -26.64
CA GLU A 366 37.19 -38.44 -26.14
C GLU A 366 37.15 -38.56 -24.61
N MET A 367 37.62 -39.69 -24.09
CA MET A 367 37.78 -39.90 -22.66
C MET A 367 39.26 -40.05 -22.32
N LYS A 368 39.73 -39.17 -21.43
CA LYS A 368 41.10 -39.18 -20.92
C LYS A 368 41.13 -39.70 -19.50
N ILE A 369 41.87 -40.78 -19.29
CA ILE A 369 42.08 -41.39 -17.98
C ILE A 369 43.51 -41.07 -17.55
N ALA A 370 43.65 -40.10 -16.66
CA ALA A 370 44.92 -39.78 -16.02
C ALA A 370 45.15 -40.67 -14.79
N PRO A 371 46.39 -41.12 -14.52
CA PRO A 371 46.69 -41.89 -13.32
C PRO A 371 46.38 -41.06 -12.06
N ARG A 372 45.56 -41.61 -11.16
CA ARG A 372 45.28 -40.98 -9.86
C ARG A 372 46.60 -40.87 -9.08
N ARG A 373 47.01 -39.65 -8.74
CA ARG A 373 48.05 -39.45 -7.72
C ARG A 373 47.53 -40.01 -6.40
N THR A 374 48.05 -41.15 -5.99
CA THR A 374 47.67 -41.77 -4.71
C THR A 374 48.02 -40.82 -3.57
N ARG A 375 46.99 -40.32 -2.88
CA ARG A 375 47.15 -39.73 -1.55
C ARG A 375 47.61 -40.84 -0.61
N ARG A 376 48.76 -40.66 0.04
CA ARG A 376 49.24 -41.59 1.07
C ARG A 376 48.19 -41.60 2.20
N VAL A 377 47.42 -42.67 2.31
CA VAL A 377 46.62 -42.96 3.52
C VAL A 377 47.62 -43.33 4.60
N LYS A 378 47.55 -42.68 5.77
CA LYS A 378 48.37 -43.07 6.93
C LYS A 378 48.02 -44.51 7.31
N ALA A 379 49.03 -45.31 7.63
CA ALA A 379 48.84 -46.69 8.09
C ALA A 379 47.90 -46.68 9.32
N GLY A 380 46.71 -47.26 9.16
CA GLY A 380 45.72 -47.39 10.23
C GLY A 380 44.26 -47.22 9.82
N GLU A 381 43.94 -46.56 8.71
CA GLU A 381 42.55 -46.41 8.25
C GLU A 381 42.18 -47.50 7.25
N THR A 382 41.40 -48.49 7.72
CA THR A 382 40.67 -49.42 6.85
C THR A 382 39.71 -48.62 5.96
N CYS A 383 39.98 -48.58 4.65
CA CYS A 383 39.03 -48.13 3.66
C CYS A 383 37.80 -49.05 3.70
N GLN A 384 36.68 -48.56 4.25
CA GLN A 384 35.40 -49.22 4.03
C GLN A 384 35.08 -49.14 2.53
N ARG A 385 34.95 -50.30 1.92
CA ARG A 385 34.53 -50.48 0.53
C ARG A 385 33.13 -49.88 0.41
N ALA A 386 33.01 -48.71 -0.23
CA ALA A 386 31.71 -48.19 -0.65
C ALA A 386 31.17 -49.13 -1.73
N THR A 387 30.29 -50.05 -1.34
CA THR A 387 29.46 -50.81 -2.26
C THR A 387 28.42 -49.85 -2.82
N GLY A 388 28.75 -49.22 -3.95
CA GLY A 388 27.75 -48.61 -4.82
C GLY A 388 27.03 -49.74 -5.56
N THR A 389 25.84 -50.09 -5.10
CA THR A 389 24.87 -50.87 -5.87
C THR A 389 24.42 -50.02 -7.06
N SER A 390 24.69 -50.51 -8.26
CA SER A 390 24.09 -50.05 -9.50
C SER A 390 22.69 -50.64 -9.68
N GLY A 391 21.78 -49.85 -10.23
CA GLY A 391 20.75 -50.36 -11.16
C GLY A 391 19.31 -50.39 -10.66
N ASP A 392 18.51 -49.55 -11.30
CA ASP A 392 17.24 -49.88 -11.98
C ASP A 392 15.97 -50.13 -11.16
N GLU A 393 15.13 -49.07 -11.07
CA GLU A 393 13.82 -48.96 -11.75
C GLU A 393 13.39 -47.49 -11.88
#